data_AF-X1UPT7-F1
#
_entry.id   AF-X1UPT7-F1
#
_cell.length_a   1.000
_cell.length_b   1.000
_cell.length_c   1.000
_cell.angle_alpha   90.00
_cell.angle_beta   90.00
_cell.angle_gamma   90.00
#
_symmetry.space_group_name_H-M   'P 1'
#
loop_
_entity.id
_entity.type
_entity.pdbx_description
1 polymer ?
#
loop_
_entity_poly.entity_id
_entity_poly.type
_entity_poly.pdbx_seq_one_letter_code
_entity_poly.pdbx_strand_id
1 'polypeptide(L)'
;METIFLSYAGQAVLFRMRTEMFDHLQQLSLRFFDNHKVGRLMSRVQNDVHQVQELLTSGILDILTSALTLVGITIVMIMMNTRLALLTLTVVPVLGIVVFIWQKYARRAFIKVRRAIATVNAQLQEGISGVRVTQSLSREEVNFKQFDTVNKAHLDANVNAVRLQAVMMPIVQILTGIAFSLVIVFGGYQVLAGEMGPGVLIAFLLYIQRFFNPVR
;
A
#
# COMPACT_ATOMS: atom_id res chain seq x y z
N MET A 1 8.42 2.37 -23.57
CA MET A 1 9.64 1.53 -23.69
C MET A 1 10.19 1.14 -22.32
N GLU A 2 10.34 2.06 -21.38
CA GLU A 2 10.80 1.79 -20.00
C GLU A 2 10.04 0.67 -19.28
N THR A 3 8.69 0.69 -19.37
CA THR A 3 7.83 -0.36 -18.80
C THR A 3 8.09 -1.76 -19.39
N ILE A 4 8.46 -1.83 -20.68
CA ILE A 4 8.72 -3.10 -21.37
C ILE A 4 10.04 -3.68 -20.91
N PHE A 5 11.10 -2.86 -20.78
CA PHE A 5 12.40 -3.31 -20.27
C PHE A 5 12.32 -3.77 -18.82
N LEU A 6 11.62 -3.02 -17.97
CA LEU A 6 11.40 -3.40 -16.57
C LEU A 6 10.59 -4.69 -16.44
N SER A 7 9.53 -4.83 -17.22
CA SER A 7 8.74 -6.05 -17.26
C SER A 7 9.57 -7.24 -17.74
N TYR A 8 10.39 -7.06 -18.78
CA TYR A 8 11.25 -8.12 -19.29
C TYR A 8 12.31 -8.55 -18.27
N ALA A 9 12.98 -7.58 -17.63
CA ALA A 9 13.95 -7.84 -16.57
C ALA A 9 13.31 -8.57 -15.38
N GLY A 10 12.12 -8.14 -14.97
CA GLY A 10 11.33 -8.82 -13.93
C GLY A 10 11.03 -10.26 -14.26
N GLN A 11 10.53 -10.53 -15.48
CA GLN A 11 10.24 -11.89 -15.93
C GLN A 11 11.50 -12.75 -16.06
N ALA A 12 12.62 -12.18 -16.52
CA ALA A 12 13.89 -12.89 -16.61
C ALA A 12 14.43 -13.30 -15.23
N VAL A 13 14.34 -12.41 -14.24
CA VAL A 13 14.69 -12.70 -12.85
C VAL A 13 13.78 -13.80 -12.28
N LEU A 14 12.48 -13.72 -12.54
CA LEU A 14 11.49 -14.72 -12.11
C LEU A 14 11.79 -16.10 -12.71
N PHE A 15 12.09 -16.15 -14.01
CA PHE A 15 12.49 -17.36 -14.72
C PHE A 15 13.74 -17.99 -14.10
N ARG A 16 14.79 -17.19 -13.86
CA ARG A 16 16.04 -17.69 -13.26
C ARG A 16 15.81 -18.21 -11.84
N MET A 17 15.13 -17.44 -10.98
CA MET A 17 14.84 -17.86 -9.60
C MET A 17 14.04 -19.16 -9.54
N ARG A 18 13.02 -19.33 -10.39
CA ARG A 18 12.24 -20.58 -10.44
C ARG A 18 13.07 -21.76 -10.91
N THR A 19 13.95 -21.54 -11.89
CA THR A 19 14.82 -22.57 -12.44
C THR A 19 15.84 -23.04 -11.40
N GLU A 20 16.54 -22.11 -10.74
CA GLU A 20 17.51 -22.42 -9.68
C GLU A 20 16.84 -23.09 -8.46
N MET A 21 15.66 -22.61 -8.05
CA MET A 21 14.90 -23.23 -6.96
C MET A 21 14.46 -24.65 -7.32
N PHE A 22 14.03 -24.89 -8.56
CA PHE A 22 13.63 -26.22 -9.00
C PHE A 22 14.81 -27.17 -9.06
N ASP A 23 15.95 -26.74 -9.61
CA ASP A 23 17.18 -27.53 -9.65
C ASP A 23 17.68 -27.85 -8.22
N HIS A 24 17.69 -26.86 -7.34
CA HIS A 24 18.07 -27.05 -5.94
C HIS A 24 17.16 -28.06 -5.23
N LEU A 25 15.83 -28.00 -5.46
CA LEU A 25 14.88 -28.96 -4.88
C LEU A 25 15.18 -30.40 -5.33
N GLN A 26 15.62 -30.62 -6.57
CA GLN A 26 15.96 -31.96 -7.06
C GLN A 26 17.21 -32.55 -6.38
N GLN A 27 18.11 -31.71 -5.87
CA GLN A 27 19.35 -32.13 -5.23
C GLN A 27 19.19 -32.36 -3.71
N LEU A 28 18.03 -32.04 -3.13
CA LEU A 28 17.78 -32.22 -1.70
C LEU A 28 17.53 -33.69 -1.35
N SER A 29 18.01 -34.09 -0.17
CA SER A 29 17.80 -35.45 0.35
C SER A 29 16.32 -35.77 0.58
N LEU A 30 15.93 -37.05 0.46
CA LEU A 30 14.57 -37.52 0.76
C LEU A 30 14.10 -37.13 2.18
N ARG A 31 15.02 -37.16 3.16
CA ARG A 31 14.76 -36.74 4.55
C ARG A 31 14.29 -35.28 4.65
N PHE A 32 14.67 -34.41 3.71
CA PHE A 32 14.16 -33.05 3.66
C PHE A 32 12.66 -33.02 3.36
N PHE A 33 12.21 -33.85 2.41
CA PHE A 33 10.81 -33.95 2.00
C PHE A 33 9.94 -34.64 3.05
N ASP A 34 10.50 -35.54 3.85
CA ASP A 34 9.79 -36.13 4.99
C ASP A 34 9.46 -35.09 6.08
N ASN A 35 10.30 -34.07 6.22
CA ASN A 35 10.14 -33.01 7.22
C ASN A 35 9.42 -31.76 6.69
N HIS A 36 9.15 -31.67 5.38
CA HIS A 36 8.54 -30.49 4.75
C HIS A 36 7.38 -30.86 3.83
N LYS A 37 6.21 -30.28 4.08
CA LYS A 37 5.03 -30.47 3.23
C LYS A 37 5.29 -29.95 1.81
N VAL A 38 5.11 -30.80 0.79
CA VAL A 38 5.28 -30.46 -0.63
C VAL A 38 4.50 -29.20 -1.03
N GLY A 39 3.26 -29.04 -0.54
CA GLY A 39 2.46 -27.84 -0.82
C GLY A 39 3.08 -26.54 -0.30
N ARG A 40 3.83 -26.57 0.81
CA ARG A 40 4.58 -25.39 1.30
C ARG A 40 5.73 -25.04 0.37
N LEU A 41 6.44 -26.05 -0.15
CA LEU A 41 7.53 -25.85 -1.11
C LEU A 41 7.01 -25.24 -2.42
N MET A 42 5.90 -25.78 -2.94
CA MET A 42 5.22 -25.25 -4.13
C MET A 42 4.78 -23.78 -3.93
N SER A 43 4.21 -23.45 -2.77
CA SER A 43 3.83 -22.07 -2.45
C SER A 43 5.04 -21.13 -2.42
N ARG A 44 6.19 -21.56 -1.90
CA ARG A 44 7.39 -20.71 -1.86
C ARG A 44 7.92 -20.42 -3.27
N VAL A 45 8.01 -21.45 -4.12
CA VAL A 45 8.49 -21.31 -5.51
C VAL A 45 7.56 -20.44 -6.35
N GLN A 46 6.25 -20.47 -6.09
CA GLN A 46 5.29 -19.68 -6.85
C GLN A 46 5.06 -18.28 -6.27
N ASN A 47 4.67 -18.20 -4.99
CA ASN A 47 4.21 -16.96 -4.36
C ASN A 47 5.36 -16.11 -3.85
N ASP A 48 6.32 -16.69 -3.12
CA ASP A 48 7.41 -15.89 -2.54
C ASP A 48 8.33 -15.34 -3.65
N VAL A 49 8.63 -16.14 -4.67
CA VAL A 49 9.40 -15.69 -5.85
C VAL A 49 8.66 -14.59 -6.62
N HIS A 50 7.34 -14.70 -6.74
CA HIS A 50 6.54 -13.66 -7.40
C HIS A 50 6.52 -12.35 -6.59
N GLN A 51 6.38 -12.42 -5.27
CA GLN A 51 6.49 -11.24 -4.39
C GLN A 51 7.85 -10.56 -4.51
N VAL A 52 8.95 -11.32 -4.57
CA VAL A 52 10.29 -10.75 -4.80
C VAL A 52 10.35 -10.04 -6.15
N GLN A 53 9.77 -10.63 -7.21
CA GLN A 53 9.70 -9.97 -8.51
C GLN A 53 8.90 -8.67 -8.45
N GLU A 54 7.72 -8.65 -7.82
CA GLU A 54 6.92 -7.42 -7.68
C GLU A 54 7.68 -6.32 -6.94
N LEU A 55 8.37 -6.67 -5.84
CA LEU A 55 9.20 -5.72 -5.10
C LEU A 55 10.31 -5.14 -5.97
N LEU A 56 10.95 -5.95 -6.82
CA LEU A 56 12.03 -5.50 -7.71
C LEU A 56 11.51 -4.65 -8.89
N THR A 57 10.34 -4.99 -9.45
CA THR A 57 9.84 -4.33 -10.67
C THR A 57 9.04 -3.07 -10.42
N SER A 58 8.31 -2.98 -9.31
CA SER A 58 7.45 -1.83 -9.02
C SER A 58 7.70 -1.27 -7.62
N GLY A 59 7.69 -2.12 -6.59
CA GLY A 59 7.75 -1.65 -5.20
C GLY A 59 8.95 -0.74 -4.89
N ILE A 60 10.18 -1.19 -5.19
CA ILE A 60 11.40 -0.43 -4.89
C ILE A 60 11.51 0.79 -5.80
N LEU A 61 11.19 0.67 -7.08
CA LEU A 61 11.29 1.77 -8.04
C LEU A 61 10.30 2.89 -7.72
N ASP A 62 9.08 2.55 -7.33
CA ASP A 62 8.07 3.54 -6.91
C ASP A 62 8.52 4.27 -5.65
N ILE A 63 9.07 3.57 -4.66
CA ILE A 63 9.60 4.18 -3.43
C ILE A 63 10.77 5.10 -3.75
N LEU A 64 11.74 4.65 -4.56
CA LEU A 64 12.91 5.45 -4.93
C LEU A 64 12.51 6.68 -5.73
N THR A 65 11.63 6.53 -6.72
CA THR A 65 11.14 7.62 -7.56
C THR A 65 10.37 8.63 -6.73
N SER A 66 9.52 8.16 -5.81
CA SER A 66 8.77 9.04 -4.90
C SER A 66 9.70 9.80 -3.97
N ALA A 67 10.68 9.12 -3.34
CA ALA A 67 11.64 9.75 -2.45
C ALA A 67 12.49 10.79 -3.20
N LEU A 68 13.02 10.44 -4.37
CA LEU A 68 13.82 11.34 -5.20
C LEU A 68 13.00 12.55 -5.68
N THR A 69 11.74 12.33 -6.06
CA THR A 69 10.82 13.39 -6.47
C THR A 69 10.54 14.35 -5.31
N LEU A 70 10.24 13.84 -4.11
CA LEU A 70 9.98 14.68 -2.92
C LEU A 70 11.22 15.50 -2.53
N VAL A 71 12.39 14.87 -2.50
CA VAL A 71 13.66 15.55 -2.20
C VAL A 71 13.98 16.59 -3.26
N GLY A 72 13.87 16.24 -4.54
CA GLY A 72 14.13 17.14 -5.67
C GLY A 72 13.20 18.36 -5.66
N ILE A 73 11.90 18.16 -5.46
CA ILE A 73 10.93 19.26 -5.35
C ILE A 73 11.27 20.16 -4.16
N THR A 74 11.59 19.58 -3.00
CA THR A 74 11.94 20.34 -1.79
C THR A 74 13.17 21.23 -2.04
N ILE A 75 14.23 20.67 -2.64
CA ILE A 75 15.46 21.41 -2.98
C ILE A 75 15.14 22.55 -3.95
N VAL A 76 14.42 22.26 -5.04
CA VAL A 76 14.07 23.28 -6.04
C VAL A 76 13.23 24.40 -5.44
N MET A 77 12.21 24.08 -4.63
CA MET A 77 11.38 25.09 -3.97
C MET A 77 12.21 25.99 -3.06
N ILE A 78 13.12 25.42 -2.26
CA ILE A 78 14.02 26.19 -1.38
C ILE A 78 14.94 27.10 -2.22
N MET A 79 15.52 26.60 -3.32
CA MET A 79 16.37 27.39 -4.20
C MET A 79 15.63 28.54 -4.88
N MET A 80 14.34 28.37 -5.21
CA MET A 80 13.53 29.40 -5.84
C MET A 80 13.12 30.50 -4.85
N ASN A 81 12.65 30.11 -3.66
CA ASN A 81 12.28 31.05 -2.61
C ASN A 81 12.25 30.36 -1.24
N THR A 82 13.29 30.54 -0.44
CA THR A 82 13.43 29.90 0.87
C THR A 82 12.28 30.23 1.83
N ARG A 83 11.83 31.50 1.88
CA ARG A 83 10.78 31.93 2.82
C ARG A 83 9.44 31.28 2.47
N LEU A 84 9.07 31.31 1.19
CA LEU A 84 7.84 30.69 0.70
C LEU A 84 7.90 29.17 0.82
N ALA A 85 9.04 28.55 0.51
CA ALA A 85 9.26 27.11 0.65
C ALA A 85 9.06 26.63 2.08
N LEU A 86 9.73 27.25 3.06
CA LEU A 86 9.59 26.87 4.47
C LEU A 86 8.14 27.02 4.95
N LEU A 87 7.46 28.10 4.56
CA LEU A 87 6.06 28.33 4.88
C LEU A 87 5.16 27.23 4.31
N THR A 88 5.36 26.85 3.04
CA THR A 88 4.58 25.75 2.42
C THR A 88 4.90 24.38 2.99
N LEU A 89 6.15 24.14 3.35
CA LEU A 89 6.62 22.86 3.89
C LEU A 89 6.15 22.65 5.34
N THR A 90 5.58 23.67 6.01
CA THR A 90 4.94 23.48 7.33
C THR A 90 3.76 22.51 7.29
N VAL A 91 3.16 22.29 6.12
CA VAL A 91 2.09 21.31 5.92
C VAL A 91 2.61 19.86 6.00
N VAL A 92 3.89 19.64 5.68
CA VAL A 92 4.53 18.32 5.68
C VAL A 92 4.61 17.67 7.07
N PRO A 93 5.11 18.34 8.14
CA PRO A 93 5.10 17.75 9.47
C PRO A 93 3.68 17.49 9.99
N VAL A 94 2.71 18.33 9.63
CA VAL A 94 1.29 18.10 9.95
C VAL A 94 0.79 16.82 9.28
N LEU A 95 1.08 16.63 8.00
CA LEU A 95 0.77 15.38 7.28
C LEU A 95 1.46 14.17 7.96
N GLY A 96 2.74 14.30 8.32
CA GLY A 96 3.49 13.24 9.01
C GLY A 96 2.84 12.81 10.33
N ILE A 97 2.37 13.77 11.13
CA ILE A 97 1.65 13.50 12.39
C ILE A 97 0.32 12.79 12.11
N VAL A 98 -0.45 13.26 11.13
CA VAL A 98 -1.71 12.62 10.73
C VAL A 98 -1.48 11.17 10.31
N VAL A 99 -0.50 10.93 9.43
CA VAL A 99 -0.16 9.59 8.94
C VAL A 99 0.30 8.69 10.08
N PHE A 100 1.15 9.18 10.98
CA PHE A 100 1.62 8.42 12.14
C PHE A 100 0.46 7.97 13.04
N ILE A 101 -0.45 8.89 13.35
CA ILE A 101 -1.64 8.60 14.16
C ILE A 101 -2.54 7.60 13.42
N TRP A 102 -2.84 7.86 12.15
CA TRP A 102 -3.69 7.01 11.32
C TRP A 102 -3.14 5.59 11.20
N GLN A 103 -1.84 5.42 10.96
CA GLN A 103 -1.19 4.12 10.79
C GLN A 103 -1.39 3.22 12.00
N LYS A 104 -1.35 3.77 13.22
CA LYS A 104 -1.62 3.04 14.46
C LYS A 104 -3.02 2.43 14.48
N TYR A 105 -4.04 3.19 14.07
CA TYR A 105 -5.41 2.71 14.02
C TYR A 105 -5.65 1.77 12.83
N ALA A 106 -5.10 2.11 11.66
CA ALA A 106 -5.25 1.35 10.42
C ALA A 106 -4.69 -0.06 10.60
N ARG A 107 -3.48 -0.18 11.17
CA ARG A 107 -2.87 -1.47 11.48
C ARG A 107 -3.77 -2.36 12.33
N ARG A 108 -4.41 -1.80 13.37
CA ARG A 108 -5.32 -2.56 14.24
C ARG A 108 -6.56 -3.04 13.49
N ALA A 109 -7.16 -2.17 12.68
CA ALA A 109 -8.34 -2.51 11.88
C ALA A 109 -8.02 -3.61 10.86
N PHE A 110 -6.93 -3.50 10.11
CA PHE A 110 -6.52 -4.50 9.12
C PHE A 110 -6.13 -5.85 9.75
N ILE A 111 -5.53 -5.85 10.95
CA ILE A 111 -5.30 -7.09 11.70
C ILE A 111 -6.64 -7.76 12.05
N LYS A 112 -7.66 -6.98 12.45
CA LYS A 112 -8.99 -7.51 12.76
C LYS A 112 -9.65 -8.13 11.51
N VAL A 113 -9.57 -7.47 10.36
CA VAL A 113 -10.04 -8.01 9.07
C VAL A 113 -9.36 -9.34 8.76
N ARG A 114 -8.02 -9.39 8.86
CA ARG A 114 -7.24 -10.61 8.58
C ARG A 114 -7.58 -11.78 9.51
N ARG A 115 -7.91 -11.51 10.77
CA ARG A 115 -8.39 -12.54 11.71
C ARG A 115 -9.80 -13.01 11.36
N ALA A 116 -10.72 -12.08 11.07
CA ALA A 116 -12.09 -12.42 10.76
C ALA A 116 -12.21 -13.26 9.48
N ILE A 117 -11.46 -12.91 8.42
CA ILE A 117 -11.45 -13.72 7.19
C ILE A 117 -10.85 -15.12 7.42
N ALA A 118 -9.87 -15.26 8.31
CA ALA A 118 -9.34 -16.58 8.67
C ALA A 118 -10.41 -17.45 9.35
N THR A 119 -11.23 -16.86 10.22
CA THR A 119 -12.38 -17.55 10.84
C THR A 119 -13.43 -17.95 9.81
N VAL A 120 -13.77 -17.05 8.88
CA VAL A 120 -14.69 -17.36 7.75
C VAL A 120 -14.17 -18.55 6.94
N ASN A 121 -12.88 -18.54 6.59
CA ASN A 121 -12.25 -19.63 5.82
C ASN A 121 -12.24 -20.95 6.60
N ALA A 122 -11.99 -20.91 7.91
CA ALA A 122 -12.04 -22.10 8.76
C ALA A 122 -13.46 -22.71 8.79
N GLN A 123 -14.49 -21.87 8.96
CA GLN A 123 -15.88 -22.31 8.98
C GLN A 123 -16.32 -22.88 7.62
N LEU A 124 -15.86 -22.27 6.51
CA LEU A 124 -16.07 -22.82 5.16
C LEU A 124 -15.42 -24.19 5.00
N GLN A 125 -14.16 -24.32 5.42
CA GLN A 125 -13.43 -25.59 5.32
C GLN A 125 -14.12 -26.70 6.12
N GLU A 126 -14.56 -26.40 7.35
CA GLU A 126 -15.33 -27.33 8.18
C GLU A 126 -16.66 -27.69 7.54
N GLY A 127 -17.42 -26.69 7.06
CA GLY A 127 -18.72 -26.90 6.41
C GLY A 127 -18.63 -27.77 5.15
N ILE A 128 -17.62 -27.55 4.31
CA ILE A 128 -17.39 -28.34 3.09
C ILE A 128 -16.95 -29.76 3.45
N SER A 129 -15.99 -29.90 4.38
CA SER A 129 -15.48 -31.22 4.77
C SER A 129 -16.54 -32.07 5.48
N GLY A 130 -17.42 -31.43 6.25
CA GLY A 130 -18.50 -32.02 7.02
C GLY A 130 -19.88 -32.00 6.34
N VAL A 131 -19.95 -31.74 5.03
CA VAL A 131 -21.24 -31.53 4.33
C VAL A 131 -22.17 -32.73 4.45
N ARG A 132 -21.63 -33.96 4.33
CA ARG A 132 -22.42 -35.20 4.48
C ARG A 132 -23.03 -35.35 5.88
N VAL A 133 -22.28 -34.99 6.92
CA VAL A 133 -22.75 -35.04 8.31
C VAL A 133 -23.83 -33.99 8.55
N THR A 134 -23.63 -32.78 8.00
CA THR A 134 -24.61 -31.68 8.08
C THR A 134 -25.93 -32.09 7.44
N GLN A 135 -25.88 -32.68 6.24
CA GLN A 135 -27.06 -33.16 5.51
C GLN A 135 -27.73 -34.35 6.19
N SER A 136 -26.96 -35.33 6.68
CA SER A 136 -27.52 -36.50 7.38
C SER A 136 -28.24 -36.14 8.67
N LEU A 137 -27.88 -35.01 9.29
CA LEU A 137 -28.49 -34.49 10.51
C LEU A 137 -29.49 -33.36 10.23
N SER A 138 -29.73 -33.00 8.95
CA SER A 138 -30.59 -31.88 8.53
C SER A 138 -30.26 -30.56 9.25
N ARG A 139 -28.97 -30.25 9.39
CA ARG A 139 -28.44 -29.08 10.15
C ARG A 139 -28.04 -27.89 9.28
N GLU A 140 -28.41 -27.88 8.01
CA GLU A 140 -27.99 -26.86 7.04
C GLU A 140 -28.32 -25.44 7.51
N GLU A 141 -29.54 -25.18 7.98
CA GLU A 141 -29.92 -23.86 8.49
C GLU A 141 -29.11 -23.43 9.71
N VAL A 142 -28.83 -24.36 10.62
CA VAL A 142 -28.08 -24.06 11.86
C VAL A 142 -26.64 -23.68 11.49
N ASN A 143 -26.02 -24.44 10.61
CA ASN A 143 -24.67 -24.18 10.14
C ASN A 143 -24.61 -22.89 9.31
N PHE A 144 -25.64 -22.60 8.51
CA PHE A 144 -25.76 -21.35 7.78
C PHE A 144 -25.85 -20.14 8.73
N LYS A 145 -26.66 -20.19 9.79
CA LYS A 145 -26.75 -19.13 10.80
C LYS A 145 -25.41 -18.90 11.53
N GLN A 146 -24.67 -19.98 11.82
CA GLN A 146 -23.32 -19.89 12.40
C GLN A 146 -22.33 -19.25 11.42
N PHE A 147 -22.37 -19.65 10.15
CA PHE A 147 -21.55 -19.05 9.10
C PHE A 147 -21.87 -17.56 8.90
N ASP A 148 -23.15 -17.20 8.87
CA ASP A 148 -23.59 -15.81 8.70
C ASP A 148 -23.07 -14.91 9.83
N THR A 149 -23.03 -15.43 11.06
CA THR A 149 -22.46 -14.71 12.22
C THR A 149 -20.98 -14.36 12.02
N VAL A 150 -20.16 -15.33 11.59
CA VAL A 150 -18.72 -15.07 11.37
C VAL A 150 -18.48 -14.22 10.12
N ASN A 151 -19.32 -14.38 9.09
CA ASN A 151 -19.24 -13.59 7.87
C ASN A 151 -19.62 -12.12 8.12
N LYS A 152 -20.65 -11.88 8.94
CA LYS A 152 -21.04 -10.53 9.38
C LYS A 152 -19.94 -9.86 10.21
N ALA A 153 -19.27 -10.61 11.10
CA ALA A 153 -18.11 -10.09 11.83
C ALA A 153 -16.96 -9.68 10.91
N HIS A 154 -16.74 -10.42 9.81
CA HIS A 154 -15.79 -10.04 8.76
C HIS A 154 -16.24 -8.77 8.01
N LEU A 155 -17.51 -8.68 7.62
CA LEU A 155 -18.09 -7.48 7.00
C LEU A 155 -17.88 -6.25 7.89
N ASP A 156 -18.25 -6.33 9.17
CA ASP A 156 -18.12 -5.23 10.11
C ASP A 156 -16.66 -4.81 10.32
N ALA A 157 -15.74 -5.78 10.41
CA ALA A 157 -14.32 -5.50 10.48
C ALA A 157 -13.82 -4.77 9.22
N ASN A 158 -14.27 -5.21 8.04
CA ASN A 158 -13.84 -4.66 6.76
C ASN A 158 -14.39 -3.26 6.53
N VAL A 159 -15.68 -3.03 6.80
CA VAL A 159 -16.31 -1.70 6.74
C VAL A 159 -15.58 -0.71 7.65
N ASN A 160 -15.19 -1.12 8.86
CA ASN A 160 -14.42 -0.27 9.76
C ASN A 160 -13.01 0.06 9.23
N ALA A 161 -12.32 -0.91 8.63
CA ALA A 161 -11.00 -0.68 8.02
C ALA A 161 -11.09 0.26 6.81
N VAL A 162 -12.07 0.05 5.94
CA VAL A 162 -12.31 0.88 4.75
C VAL A 162 -12.70 2.30 5.14
N ARG A 163 -13.57 2.50 6.15
CA ARG A 163 -13.90 3.84 6.66
C ARG A 163 -12.65 4.60 7.09
N LEU A 164 -11.76 3.93 7.83
CA LEU A 164 -10.51 4.54 8.27
C LEU A 164 -9.59 4.88 7.10
N GLN A 165 -9.52 4.02 6.08
CA GLN A 165 -8.77 4.29 4.86
C GLN A 165 -9.35 5.48 4.07
N ALA A 166 -10.68 5.55 3.95
CA ALA A 166 -11.38 6.58 3.18
C ALA A 166 -11.16 8.00 3.74
N VAL A 167 -10.88 8.16 5.03
CA VAL A 167 -10.61 9.46 5.68
C VAL A 167 -9.25 10.05 5.29
N MET A 168 -8.29 9.23 4.84
CA MET A 168 -6.94 9.73 4.52
C MET A 168 -6.96 10.67 3.30
N MET A 169 -7.70 10.31 2.26
CA MET A 169 -7.72 11.08 1.01
C MET A 169 -8.27 12.51 1.19
N PRO A 170 -9.41 12.73 1.88
CA PRO A 170 -9.86 14.08 2.25
C PRO A 170 -8.84 14.87 3.06
N ILE A 171 -8.13 14.24 4.00
CA ILE A 171 -7.12 14.97 4.80
C ILE A 171 -5.97 15.45 3.90
N VAL A 172 -5.46 14.60 3.01
CA VAL A 172 -4.44 14.99 2.04
C VAL A 172 -4.92 16.13 1.14
N GLN A 173 -6.18 16.09 0.69
CA GLN A 173 -6.77 17.17 -0.12
C GLN A 173 -6.88 18.50 0.65
N ILE A 174 -7.33 18.47 1.90
CA ILE A 174 -7.40 19.67 2.75
C ILE A 174 -6.01 20.25 2.96
N LEU A 175 -5.02 19.43 3.28
CA LEU A 175 -3.63 19.87 3.46
C LEU A 175 -3.05 20.44 2.15
N THR A 176 -3.35 19.82 1.00
CA THR A 176 -2.97 20.36 -0.32
C THR A 176 -3.61 21.74 -0.54
N GLY A 177 -4.89 21.90 -0.21
CA GLY A 177 -5.62 23.17 -0.32
C GLY A 177 -5.07 24.26 0.60
N ILE A 178 -4.65 23.90 1.82
CA ILE A 178 -3.96 24.80 2.74
C ILE A 178 -2.62 25.25 2.14
N ALA A 179 -1.81 24.31 1.60
CA ALA A 179 -0.54 24.64 0.97
C ALA A 179 -0.71 25.61 -0.22
N PHE A 180 -1.73 25.37 -1.07
CA PHE A 180 -2.08 26.30 -2.15
C PHE A 180 -2.49 27.68 -1.65
N SER A 181 -3.33 27.73 -0.62
CA SER A 181 -3.79 29.00 -0.04
C SER A 181 -2.61 29.81 0.51
N LEU A 182 -1.68 29.14 1.20
CA LEU A 182 -0.44 29.76 1.67
C LEU A 182 0.40 30.33 0.51
N VAL A 183 0.59 29.57 -0.56
CA VAL A 183 1.33 30.06 -1.75
C VAL A 183 0.64 31.27 -2.38
N ILE A 184 -0.67 31.20 -2.59
CA ILE A 184 -1.41 32.27 -3.27
C ILE A 184 -1.36 33.56 -2.45
N VAL A 185 -1.61 33.49 -1.14
CA VAL A 185 -1.64 34.67 -0.27
C VAL A 185 -0.24 35.27 -0.10
N PHE A 186 0.73 34.47 0.35
CA PHE A 186 2.06 34.98 0.67
C PHE A 186 2.92 35.19 -0.58
N GLY A 187 2.87 34.26 -1.54
CA GLY A 187 3.56 34.40 -2.81
C GLY A 187 2.95 35.50 -3.68
N GLY A 188 1.62 35.66 -3.67
CA GLY A 188 0.94 36.77 -4.35
C GLY A 188 1.37 38.13 -3.79
N TYR A 189 1.47 38.26 -2.47
CA TYR A 189 2.02 39.46 -1.84
C TYR A 189 3.46 39.75 -2.27
N GLN A 190 4.35 38.74 -2.29
CA GLN A 190 5.74 38.90 -2.72
C GLN A 190 5.86 39.28 -4.21
N VAL A 191 4.97 38.77 -5.07
CA VAL A 191 4.90 39.19 -6.48
C VAL A 191 4.49 40.65 -6.61
N LEU A 192 3.47 41.09 -5.87
CA LEU A 192 3.01 42.48 -5.87
C LEU A 192 4.07 43.43 -5.29
N ALA A 193 4.86 42.97 -4.32
CA ALA A 193 5.99 43.70 -3.75
C ALA A 193 7.23 43.72 -4.66
N GLY A 194 7.22 42.99 -5.79
CA GLY A 194 8.36 42.89 -6.71
C GLY A 194 9.52 42.01 -6.21
N GLU A 195 9.33 41.26 -5.12
CA GLU A 195 10.36 40.38 -4.53
C GLU A 195 10.55 39.09 -5.33
N MET A 196 9.54 38.66 -6.10
CA MET A 196 9.62 37.48 -6.96
C MET A 196 8.76 37.63 -8.22
N GLY A 197 9.16 36.94 -9.29
CA GLY A 197 8.38 36.90 -10.53
C GLY A 197 7.15 36.00 -10.44
N PRO A 198 6.07 36.27 -11.21
CA PRO A 198 4.86 35.45 -11.22
C PRO A 198 5.12 34.00 -11.69
N GLY A 199 6.17 33.76 -12.47
CA GLY A 199 6.59 32.40 -12.85
C GLY A 199 6.99 31.53 -11.66
N VAL A 200 7.59 32.12 -10.61
CA VAL A 200 7.93 31.41 -9.38
C VAL A 200 6.66 30.98 -8.64
N LEU A 201 5.63 31.84 -8.60
CA LEU A 201 4.35 31.51 -7.99
C LEU A 201 3.69 30.31 -8.67
N ILE A 202 3.61 30.33 -10.01
CA ILE A 202 3.03 29.25 -10.81
C ILE A 202 3.81 27.95 -10.60
N ALA A 203 5.15 28.01 -10.61
CA ALA A 203 5.99 26.85 -10.35
C ALA A 203 5.73 26.23 -8.98
N PHE A 204 5.57 27.04 -7.92
CA PHE A 204 5.23 26.56 -6.59
C PHE A 204 3.89 25.81 -6.56
N LEU A 205 2.86 26.30 -7.24
CA LEU A 205 1.57 25.61 -7.33
C LEU A 205 1.70 24.25 -8.05
N LEU A 206 2.47 24.18 -9.13
CA LEU A 206 2.73 22.93 -9.84
C LEU A 206 3.53 21.94 -8.98
N TYR A 207 4.53 22.43 -8.25
CA TYR A 207 5.35 21.62 -7.36
C TYR A 207 4.55 21.07 -6.18
N ILE A 208 3.63 21.84 -5.59
CA ILE A 208 2.73 21.33 -4.55
C ILE A 208 1.88 20.16 -5.10
N GLN A 209 1.30 20.28 -6.30
CA GLN A 209 0.55 19.16 -6.88
C GLN A 209 1.39 17.90 -7.02
N ARG A 210 2.61 18.05 -7.54
CA ARG A 210 3.55 16.92 -7.70
C ARG A 210 4.03 16.36 -6.37
N PHE A 211 4.20 17.20 -5.35
CA PHE A 211 4.65 16.79 -4.01
C PHE A 211 3.63 15.89 -3.32
N PHE A 212 2.33 16.20 -3.43
CA PHE A 212 1.28 15.38 -2.82
C PHE A 212 0.82 14.18 -3.67
N ASN A 213 1.29 14.07 -4.93
CA ASN A 213 0.88 12.97 -5.81
C ASN A 213 1.32 11.58 -5.32
N PRO A 214 2.58 11.36 -4.88
CA PRO A 214 2.99 10.06 -4.32
C PRO A 214 2.27 9.65 -3.04
N VAL A 215 1.62 10.60 -2.37
CA VAL A 215 0.87 10.36 -1.12
C VAL A 215 -0.58 9.96 -1.39
N ARG A 216 -1.08 10.20 -2.61
CA ARG A 216 -2.46 9.89 -3.01
C ARG A 216 -2.62 8.46 -3.48
#